data_AF-A0A853FNB2-F1
#
_entry.id   AF-A0A853FNB2-F1
#
_cell.length_a   1.000
_cell.length_b   1.000
_cell.length_c   1.000
_cell.angle_alpha   90.00
_cell.angle_beta   90.00
_cell.angle_gamma   90.00
#
_symmetry.space_group_name_H-M   'P 1'
#
loop_
_entity.id
_entity.type
_entity.pdbx_description
1 polymer ?
#
loop_
_entity_poly.entity_id
_entity_poly.type
_entity_poly.pdbx_seq_one_letter_code
_entity_poly.pdbx_strand_id
1 'polypeptide(L)'
;MLLALLLAADAQADTVFAKPGWSRFAVPVAADHIAVMRVKRGWGPPGEDQATLTRSGHWLREDGIENGEKSTSISDMQSGVSYHLARFPDGRYSGLSIIGKARATPLSIEKTAQTDSLLGESCTVWQFKAKEYTEKNCLTADGIMLWQSLVSGRDGGELSSAKAVSITRRKVAREAAEIPAELLRLTSWGEWQPGAAGGPNDDVLLRGAADTPSESFRVRRLGKARMTEWTDGRQTTRVFIAPGMRLSLNERADGGLIRLDLNRDPQNDNPNLLLGKEIKVPGAPSKTILGERCTMFDMAPGVMDYGELECRTANGLILERVTTSRGRTTTLVAVRIDRGTLRPGDLAPPADILTRLK
;
A
#
# COMPACT_ATOMS: atom_id res chain seq x y z
N MET A 1 -51.73 -40.85 -0.94
CA MET A 1 -50.63 -40.46 -1.85
C MET A 1 -50.34 -38.99 -1.61
N LEU A 2 -49.39 -38.69 -0.73
CA LEU A 2 -48.95 -37.33 -0.42
C LEU A 2 -47.75 -36.98 -1.31
N LEU A 3 -47.87 -35.87 -2.03
CA LEU A 3 -46.85 -35.27 -2.87
C LEU A 3 -45.86 -34.54 -1.96
N ALA A 4 -44.63 -35.06 -1.83
CA ALA A 4 -43.55 -34.37 -1.12
C ALA A 4 -42.74 -33.55 -2.14
N LEU A 5 -42.91 -32.22 -2.11
CA LEU A 5 -42.00 -31.27 -2.77
C LEU A 5 -40.64 -31.33 -2.07
N LEU A 6 -39.61 -31.77 -2.80
CA LEU A 6 -38.21 -31.52 -2.46
C LEU A 6 -37.86 -30.09 -2.90
N LEU A 7 -37.91 -29.17 -1.95
CA LEU A 7 -37.20 -27.88 -2.05
C LEU A 7 -35.71 -28.16 -1.91
N ALA A 8 -34.98 -28.13 -3.02
CA ALA A 8 -33.54 -28.01 -3.00
C ALA A 8 -33.20 -26.59 -2.51
N ALA A 9 -32.90 -26.45 -1.22
CA ALA A 9 -32.20 -25.29 -0.73
C ALA A 9 -30.76 -25.38 -1.26
N ASP A 10 -30.44 -24.54 -2.26
CA ASP A 10 -29.06 -24.33 -2.69
C ASP A 10 -28.27 -23.81 -1.47
N ALA A 11 -27.52 -24.71 -0.84
CA ALA A 11 -26.49 -24.36 0.11
C ALA A 11 -25.38 -23.65 -0.66
N GLN A 12 -25.49 -22.33 -0.82
CA GLN A 12 -24.38 -21.52 -1.29
C GLN A 12 -23.28 -21.61 -0.25
N ALA A 13 -22.22 -22.35 -0.60
CA ALA A 13 -20.99 -22.35 0.19
C ALA A 13 -20.51 -20.90 0.32
N ASP A 14 -20.19 -20.46 1.54
CA ASP A 14 -19.55 -19.18 1.81
C ASP A 14 -18.26 -19.10 0.98
N THR A 15 -18.33 -18.46 -0.18
CA THR A 15 -17.14 -18.23 -1.00
C THR A 15 -16.39 -17.05 -0.40
N VAL A 16 -15.12 -17.26 -0.08
CA VAL A 16 -14.25 -16.18 0.39
C VAL A 16 -13.86 -15.37 -0.84
N PHE A 17 -14.32 -14.11 -0.89
CA PHE A 17 -13.87 -13.16 -1.91
C PHE A 17 -12.75 -12.31 -1.39
N ALA A 18 -11.68 -12.30 -2.18
CA ALA A 18 -10.53 -11.45 -2.02
C ALA A 18 -10.72 -10.23 -2.93
N LYS A 19 -11.21 -9.12 -2.38
CA LYS A 19 -11.21 -7.85 -3.11
C LYS A 19 -9.76 -7.38 -3.27
N PRO A 20 -9.27 -7.07 -4.49
CA PRO A 20 -7.96 -6.45 -4.64
C PRO A 20 -7.86 -5.19 -3.78
N GLY A 21 -6.64 -4.83 -3.39
CA GLY A 21 -6.42 -3.61 -2.61
C GLY A 21 -7.04 -2.37 -3.29
N TRP A 22 -7.25 -1.30 -2.51
CA TRP A 22 -7.76 0.02 -2.94
C TRP A 22 -9.11 0.09 -3.68
N SER A 23 -9.58 -0.99 -4.30
CA SER A 23 -10.78 -0.97 -5.11
C SER A 23 -12.01 -0.99 -4.23
N ARG A 24 -12.78 0.09 -4.32
CA ARG A 24 -14.07 0.19 -3.66
C ARG A 24 -15.14 -0.55 -4.44
N PHE A 25 -14.96 -0.73 -5.75
CA PHE A 25 -16.03 -1.19 -6.63
C PHE A 25 -15.76 -2.53 -7.34
N ALA A 26 -14.72 -3.25 -6.89
CA ALA A 26 -14.35 -4.56 -7.40
C ALA A 26 -15.45 -5.60 -7.20
N VAL A 27 -15.96 -6.07 -8.32
CA VAL A 27 -16.84 -7.24 -8.45
C VAL A 27 -16.14 -8.29 -9.34
N PRO A 28 -16.19 -9.58 -9.00
CA PRO A 28 -15.38 -10.61 -9.68
C PRO A 28 -15.81 -10.81 -11.14
N VAL A 29 -17.11 -10.82 -11.40
CA VAL A 29 -17.69 -10.99 -12.73
C VAL A 29 -18.55 -9.77 -13.03
N ALA A 30 -18.15 -9.00 -14.03
CA ALA A 30 -18.92 -7.88 -14.55
C ALA A 30 -18.68 -7.73 -16.04
N ALA A 31 -19.73 -7.42 -16.80
CA ALA A 31 -19.62 -7.02 -18.19
C ALA A 31 -18.79 -5.73 -18.34
N ASP A 32 -18.19 -5.52 -19.50
CA ASP A 32 -17.54 -4.25 -19.84
C ASP A 32 -18.55 -3.11 -19.77
N HIS A 33 -18.18 -2.05 -19.04
CA HIS A 33 -19.04 -0.90 -18.85
C HIS A 33 -18.24 0.33 -18.42
N ILE A 34 -18.90 1.47 -18.55
CA ILE A 34 -18.53 2.70 -17.84
C ILE A 34 -19.70 3.10 -16.96
N ALA A 35 -19.44 3.30 -15.67
CA ALA A 35 -20.43 3.81 -14.72
C ALA A 35 -19.91 5.09 -14.06
N VAL A 36 -20.81 6.01 -13.76
CA VAL A 36 -20.50 7.17 -12.90
C VAL A 36 -21.28 6.99 -11.62
N MET A 37 -20.57 7.05 -10.50
CA MET A 37 -21.11 6.88 -9.15
C MET A 37 -21.05 8.21 -8.42
N ARG A 38 -22.16 8.60 -7.79
CA ARG A 38 -22.15 9.62 -6.74
C ARG A 38 -21.75 8.95 -5.43
N VAL A 39 -20.70 9.45 -4.80
CA VAL A 39 -20.12 8.87 -3.58
C VAL A 39 -20.43 9.77 -2.40
N LYS A 40 -21.06 9.19 -1.38
CA LYS A 40 -21.26 9.80 -0.08
C LYS A 40 -20.25 9.18 0.88
N ARG A 41 -19.27 9.97 1.30
CA ARG A 41 -18.32 9.58 2.36
C ARG A 41 -19.00 9.64 3.73
N GLY A 42 -18.60 8.78 4.65
CA GLY A 42 -19.00 8.88 6.06
C GLY A 42 -17.98 9.57 6.96
N TRP A 43 -16.91 10.14 6.37
CA TRP A 43 -15.97 11.01 7.08
C TRP A 43 -15.79 12.34 6.34
N GLY A 44 -15.41 13.37 7.10
CA GLY A 44 -15.21 14.72 6.57
C GLY A 44 -16.53 15.47 6.31
N PRO A 45 -16.43 16.71 5.80
CA PRO A 45 -17.60 17.47 5.41
C PRO A 45 -18.36 16.75 4.28
N PRO A 46 -19.71 16.80 4.27
CA PRO A 46 -20.49 16.30 3.15
C PRO A 46 -20.01 16.93 1.84
N GLY A 47 -19.75 16.11 0.84
CA GLY A 47 -19.34 16.54 -0.50
C GLY A 47 -20.06 15.73 -1.56
N GLU A 48 -20.20 16.33 -2.74
CA GLU A 48 -20.70 15.63 -3.94
C GLU A 48 -19.55 14.95 -4.68
N ASP A 49 -18.91 14.00 -4.02
CA ASP A 49 -17.83 13.25 -4.65
C ASP A 49 -18.39 12.38 -5.79
N GLN A 50 -17.58 12.20 -6.82
CA GLN A 50 -17.90 11.33 -7.94
C GLN A 50 -16.74 10.39 -8.23
N ALA A 51 -17.11 9.18 -8.66
CA ALA A 51 -16.17 8.19 -9.17
C ALA A 51 -16.66 7.69 -10.54
N THR A 52 -15.77 7.67 -11.52
CA THR A 52 -16.00 7.02 -12.81
C THR A 52 -15.35 5.64 -12.78
N LEU A 53 -16.15 4.62 -13.02
CA LEU A 53 -15.75 3.23 -13.08
C LEU A 53 -15.62 2.83 -14.54
N THR A 54 -14.48 2.27 -14.91
CA THR A 54 -14.22 1.74 -16.24
C THR A 54 -13.83 0.27 -16.11
N ARG A 55 -14.67 -0.63 -16.63
CA ARG A 55 -14.48 -2.08 -16.58
C ARG A 55 -14.11 -2.62 -17.96
N SER A 56 -13.04 -3.42 -18.03
CA SER A 56 -12.66 -4.20 -19.22
C SER A 56 -12.15 -5.58 -18.79
N GLY A 57 -12.97 -6.63 -18.96
CA GLY A 57 -12.64 -7.98 -18.52
C GLY A 57 -12.37 -8.06 -17.00
N HIS A 58 -11.14 -8.43 -16.61
CA HIS A 58 -10.69 -8.48 -15.21
C HIS A 58 -10.16 -7.13 -14.68
N TRP A 59 -10.00 -6.11 -15.53
CA TRP A 59 -9.54 -4.80 -15.12
C TRP A 59 -10.69 -3.91 -14.68
N LEU A 60 -10.52 -3.27 -13.53
CA LEU A 60 -11.37 -2.20 -13.06
C LEU A 60 -10.51 -0.97 -12.79
N ARG A 61 -10.87 0.15 -13.41
CA ARG A 61 -10.32 1.47 -13.11
C ARG A 61 -11.37 2.35 -12.45
N GLU A 62 -10.99 3.03 -11.39
CA GLU A 62 -11.78 3.95 -10.61
C GLU A 62 -11.08 5.32 -10.65
N ASP A 63 -11.63 6.28 -11.39
CA ASP A 63 -11.16 7.67 -11.37
C ASP A 63 -12.08 8.48 -10.46
N GLY A 64 -11.56 8.97 -9.34
CA GLY A 64 -12.32 9.69 -8.33
C GLY A 64 -11.82 11.11 -8.08
N ILE A 65 -12.71 11.95 -7.55
CA ILE A 65 -12.35 13.23 -6.94
C ILE A 65 -12.74 13.14 -5.46
N GLU A 66 -11.74 13.17 -4.58
CA GLU A 66 -11.94 13.10 -3.13
C GLU A 66 -11.27 14.33 -2.49
N ASN A 67 -12.02 15.15 -1.74
CA ASN A 67 -11.52 16.43 -1.18
C ASN A 67 -10.93 17.39 -2.23
N GLY A 68 -11.40 17.33 -3.47
CA GLY A 68 -10.85 18.10 -4.59
C GLY A 68 -9.58 17.51 -5.20
N GLU A 69 -9.04 16.43 -4.63
CA GLU A 69 -7.89 15.71 -5.16
C GLU A 69 -8.34 14.61 -6.11
N LYS A 70 -7.71 14.57 -7.29
CA LYS A 70 -7.96 13.50 -8.28
C LYS A 70 -7.14 12.28 -7.91
N SER A 71 -7.80 11.15 -7.77
CA SER A 71 -7.17 9.84 -7.58
C SER A 71 -7.57 8.88 -8.68
N THR A 72 -6.67 7.95 -9.01
CA THR A 72 -6.98 6.83 -9.91
C THR A 72 -6.56 5.53 -9.22
N SER A 73 -7.51 4.64 -8.98
CA SER A 73 -7.25 3.28 -8.52
C SER A 73 -7.50 2.31 -9.67
N ILE A 74 -6.63 1.34 -9.87
CA ILE A 74 -6.74 0.33 -10.93
C ILE A 74 -6.53 -1.03 -10.29
N SER A 75 -7.41 -1.98 -10.55
CA SER A 75 -7.34 -3.32 -9.98
C SER A 75 -7.47 -4.38 -11.03
N ASP A 76 -6.59 -5.37 -10.93
CA ASP A 76 -6.65 -6.61 -11.68
C ASP A 76 -7.32 -7.68 -10.80
N MET A 77 -8.56 -8.00 -11.13
CA MET A 77 -9.35 -9.02 -10.42
C MET A 77 -8.80 -10.44 -10.60
N GLN A 78 -7.99 -10.68 -11.63
CA GLN A 78 -7.40 -12.00 -11.90
C GLN A 78 -6.17 -12.25 -11.03
N SER A 79 -5.24 -11.29 -10.96
CA SER A 79 -4.03 -11.42 -10.12
C SER A 79 -4.26 -11.03 -8.66
N GLY A 80 -5.26 -10.18 -8.39
CA GLY A 80 -5.48 -9.58 -7.08
C GLY A 80 -4.56 -8.38 -6.80
N VAL A 81 -3.81 -7.91 -7.80
CA VAL A 81 -2.95 -6.73 -7.71
C VAL A 81 -3.77 -5.46 -7.92
N SER A 82 -3.41 -4.41 -7.21
CA SER A 82 -4.01 -3.08 -7.38
C SER A 82 -2.95 -1.99 -7.41
N TYR A 83 -3.27 -0.93 -8.12
CA TYR A 83 -2.46 0.26 -8.33
C TYR A 83 -3.25 1.46 -7.86
N HIS A 84 -2.60 2.39 -7.19
CA HIS A 84 -3.18 3.66 -6.80
C HIS A 84 -2.25 4.79 -7.21
N LEU A 85 -2.78 5.74 -7.97
CA LEU A 85 -2.05 6.87 -8.52
C LEU A 85 -2.49 8.15 -7.82
N ALA A 86 -1.51 8.85 -7.25
CA ALA A 86 -1.67 10.18 -6.70
C ALA A 86 -1.17 11.23 -7.71
N ARG A 87 -1.77 12.42 -7.68
CA ARG A 87 -1.40 13.54 -8.55
C ARG A 87 -1.17 14.81 -7.75
N PHE A 88 -0.26 15.65 -8.23
CA PHE A 88 -0.16 17.04 -7.80
C PHE A 88 -1.37 17.85 -8.33
N PRO A 89 -1.63 19.05 -7.79
CA PRO A 89 -2.69 19.93 -8.30
C PRO A 89 -2.56 20.28 -9.78
N ASP A 90 -1.33 20.28 -10.32
CA ASP A 90 -1.05 20.51 -11.76
C ASP A 90 -1.34 19.30 -12.66
N GLY A 91 -1.81 18.18 -12.09
CA GLY A 91 -2.18 16.96 -12.80
C GLY A 91 -1.03 15.97 -13.04
N ARG A 92 0.24 16.33 -12.75
CA ARG A 92 1.36 15.39 -12.83
C ARG A 92 1.24 14.33 -11.74
N TYR A 93 1.67 13.11 -12.01
CA TYR A 93 1.72 12.06 -11.00
C TYR A 93 2.73 12.41 -9.90
N SER A 94 2.25 12.37 -8.65
CA SER A 94 3.04 12.55 -7.43
C SER A 94 3.40 11.21 -6.79
N GLY A 95 2.62 10.15 -7.01
CA GLY A 95 2.95 8.84 -6.48
C GLY A 95 2.21 7.67 -7.13
N LEU A 96 2.75 6.47 -6.91
CA LEU A 96 2.23 5.18 -7.30
C LEU A 96 2.35 4.22 -6.11
N SER A 97 1.23 3.67 -5.66
CA SER A 97 1.20 2.55 -4.73
C SER A 97 0.75 1.29 -5.47
N ILE A 98 1.47 0.18 -5.28
CA ILE A 98 1.12 -1.14 -5.81
C ILE A 98 0.88 -2.05 -4.62
N ILE A 99 -0.30 -2.64 -4.51
CA ILE A 99 -0.62 -3.63 -3.48
C ILE A 99 -0.75 -5.00 -4.14
N GLY A 100 0.03 -5.96 -3.67
CA GLY A 100 -0.04 -7.34 -4.13
C GLY A 100 -1.19 -8.14 -3.50
N LYS A 101 -1.37 -9.37 -3.98
CA LYS A 101 -2.43 -10.31 -3.54
C LYS A 101 -2.52 -10.51 -2.02
N ALA A 102 -1.41 -10.31 -1.32
CA ALA A 102 -1.22 -10.54 0.10
C ALA A 102 -2.20 -9.83 1.05
N ARG A 103 -2.79 -8.71 0.62
CA ARG A 103 -3.65 -7.84 1.44
C ARG A 103 -5.12 -7.84 1.05
N ALA A 104 -5.56 -8.76 0.19
CA ALA A 104 -6.98 -8.88 -0.07
C ALA A 104 -7.71 -9.19 1.24
N THR A 105 -8.71 -8.37 1.57
CA THR A 105 -9.48 -8.55 2.81
C THR A 105 -10.40 -9.75 2.57
N PRO A 106 -10.31 -10.83 3.38
CA PRO A 106 -11.24 -11.92 3.24
C PRO A 106 -12.63 -11.42 3.64
N LEU A 107 -13.55 -11.48 2.70
CA LEU A 107 -14.95 -11.15 2.90
C LEU A 107 -15.75 -12.44 2.75
N SER A 108 -16.63 -12.75 3.70
CA SER A 108 -17.68 -13.72 3.40
C SER A 108 -18.70 -13.03 2.50
N ILE A 109 -19.04 -13.67 1.39
CA ILE A 109 -20.04 -13.17 0.46
C ILE A 109 -21.32 -13.97 0.63
N GLU A 110 -22.43 -13.26 0.71
CA GLU A 110 -23.76 -13.84 0.71
C GLU A 110 -24.63 -13.14 -0.33
N LYS A 111 -25.23 -13.91 -1.25
CA LYS A 111 -26.29 -13.40 -2.12
C LYS A 111 -27.57 -13.34 -1.28
N THR A 112 -28.13 -12.15 -1.11
CA THR A 112 -29.37 -12.02 -0.33
C THR A 112 -30.59 -12.27 -1.21
N ALA A 113 -31.76 -12.49 -0.59
CA ALA A 113 -33.04 -12.51 -1.30
C ALA A 113 -33.54 -11.11 -1.69
N GLN A 114 -32.85 -10.04 -1.26
CA GLN A 114 -33.26 -8.67 -1.54
C GLN A 114 -32.93 -8.30 -2.99
N THR A 115 -33.89 -7.61 -3.62
CA THR A 115 -33.74 -7.01 -4.94
C THR A 115 -34.02 -5.53 -4.84
N ASP A 116 -33.45 -4.76 -5.74
CA ASP A 116 -33.67 -3.32 -5.84
C ASP A 116 -33.63 -2.90 -7.32
N SER A 117 -33.94 -1.64 -7.59
CA SER A 117 -33.83 -1.06 -8.93
C SER A 117 -33.26 0.35 -8.91
N LEU A 118 -32.41 0.67 -9.88
CA LEU A 118 -31.84 2.00 -10.05
C LEU A 118 -31.56 2.24 -11.53
N LEU A 119 -31.82 3.46 -12.03
CA LEU A 119 -31.66 3.79 -13.46
C LEU A 119 -32.48 2.87 -14.41
N GLY A 120 -33.62 2.33 -13.93
CA GLY A 120 -34.44 1.37 -14.69
C GLY A 120 -33.88 -0.05 -14.77
N GLU A 121 -32.76 -0.32 -14.10
CA GLU A 121 -32.12 -1.63 -14.02
C GLU A 121 -32.48 -2.31 -12.71
N SER A 122 -32.75 -3.62 -12.76
CA SER A 122 -32.95 -4.43 -11.56
C SER A 122 -31.63 -5.08 -11.12
N CYS A 123 -31.43 -5.17 -9.81
CA CYS A 123 -30.25 -5.78 -9.23
C CYS A 123 -30.60 -6.67 -8.03
N THR A 124 -29.73 -7.65 -7.76
CA THR A 124 -29.76 -8.43 -6.52
C THR A 124 -28.78 -7.82 -5.54
N VAL A 125 -29.18 -7.71 -4.28
CA VAL A 125 -28.30 -7.23 -3.22
C VAL A 125 -27.41 -8.37 -2.73
N TRP A 126 -26.11 -8.14 -2.78
CA TRP A 126 -25.06 -8.99 -2.25
C TRP A 126 -24.52 -8.36 -0.98
N GLN A 127 -24.21 -9.18 0.02
CA GLN A 127 -23.64 -8.76 1.28
C GLN A 127 -22.23 -9.33 1.43
N PHE A 128 -21.29 -8.44 1.73
CA PHE A 128 -19.89 -8.76 1.96
C PHE A 128 -19.60 -8.43 3.43
N LYS A 129 -19.37 -9.45 4.25
CA LYS A 129 -19.16 -9.26 5.69
C LYS A 129 -17.66 -9.34 5.99
N ALA A 130 -17.14 -8.27 6.58
CA ALA A 130 -15.85 -8.24 7.26
C ALA A 130 -16.08 -8.25 8.78
N LYS A 131 -15.01 -8.43 9.55
CA LYS A 131 -15.07 -8.35 11.02
C LYS A 131 -15.61 -7.01 11.54
N GLU A 132 -15.27 -5.91 10.86
CA GLU A 132 -15.51 -4.54 11.35
C GLU A 132 -16.63 -3.81 10.60
N TYR A 133 -17.06 -4.33 9.46
CA TYR A 133 -18.07 -3.69 8.61
C TYR A 133 -18.84 -4.71 7.78
N THR A 134 -20.01 -4.29 7.33
CA THR A 134 -20.80 -4.98 6.32
C THR A 134 -20.91 -4.08 5.09
N GLU A 135 -20.50 -4.58 3.95
CA GLU A 135 -20.70 -3.93 2.65
C GLU A 135 -21.91 -4.59 1.97
N LYS A 136 -22.80 -3.79 1.40
CA LYS A 136 -23.92 -4.25 0.57
C LYS A 136 -23.76 -3.67 -0.82
N ASN A 137 -23.77 -4.51 -1.84
CA ASN A 137 -23.67 -4.10 -3.23
C ASN A 137 -24.89 -4.61 -3.99
N CYS A 138 -25.55 -3.73 -4.76
CA CYS A 138 -26.62 -4.16 -5.65
C CYS A 138 -26.08 -4.37 -7.05
N LEU A 139 -26.04 -5.62 -7.48
CA LEU A 139 -25.42 -6.05 -8.73
C LEU A 139 -26.50 -6.50 -9.72
N THR A 140 -26.45 -5.99 -10.95
CA THR A 140 -27.27 -6.49 -12.06
C THR A 140 -26.91 -7.94 -12.41
N ALA A 141 -27.71 -8.59 -13.24
CA ALA A 141 -27.47 -9.97 -13.66
C ALA A 141 -26.11 -10.16 -14.38
N ASP A 142 -25.64 -9.13 -15.08
CA ASP A 142 -24.34 -9.06 -15.74
C ASP A 142 -23.23 -8.46 -14.85
N GLY A 143 -23.49 -8.30 -13.55
CA GLY A 143 -22.50 -7.96 -12.54
C GLY A 143 -22.15 -6.48 -12.41
N ILE A 144 -22.87 -5.59 -13.09
CA ILE A 144 -22.67 -4.14 -12.95
C ILE A 144 -23.27 -3.69 -11.62
N MET A 145 -22.51 -2.90 -10.86
CA MET A 145 -22.98 -2.39 -9.59
C MET A 145 -23.79 -1.11 -9.76
N LEU A 146 -25.02 -1.14 -9.25
CA LEU A 146 -25.91 0.01 -9.24
C LEU A 146 -25.71 0.87 -7.99
N TRP A 147 -25.47 0.26 -6.84
CA TRP A 147 -25.13 0.98 -5.63
C TRP A 147 -24.32 0.12 -4.67
N GLN A 148 -23.62 0.80 -3.76
CA GLN A 148 -22.89 0.24 -2.65
C GLN A 148 -23.27 0.99 -1.37
N SER A 149 -23.35 0.27 -0.24
CA SER A 149 -23.45 0.85 1.09
C SER A 149 -22.51 0.10 2.03
N LEU A 150 -21.62 0.84 2.68
CA LEU A 150 -20.71 0.34 3.69
C LEU A 150 -21.26 0.73 5.06
N VAL A 151 -21.48 -0.26 5.92
CA VAL A 151 -22.10 -0.10 7.23
C VAL A 151 -21.14 -0.59 8.30
N SER A 152 -20.99 0.18 9.37
CA SER A 152 -20.17 -0.19 10.53
C SER A 152 -20.77 -1.40 11.24
N GLY A 153 -19.91 -2.38 11.55
CA GLY A 153 -20.30 -3.54 12.34
C GLY A 153 -20.55 -3.22 13.82
N ARG A 154 -20.11 -2.05 14.31
CA ARG A 154 -20.16 -1.68 15.74
C ARG A 154 -21.49 -1.06 16.15
N ASP A 155 -21.98 -0.13 15.34
CA ASP A 155 -23.16 0.70 15.62
C ASP A 155 -24.21 0.64 14.50
N GLY A 156 -23.93 -0.06 13.40
CA GLY A 156 -24.83 -0.14 12.24
C GLY A 156 -24.92 1.17 11.45
N GLY A 157 -24.07 2.17 11.73
CA GLY A 157 -24.06 3.44 11.01
C GLY A 157 -23.52 3.29 9.58
N GLU A 158 -24.10 4.03 8.63
CA GLU A 158 -23.57 4.10 7.27
C GLU A 158 -22.21 4.84 7.26
N LEU A 159 -21.14 4.10 6.96
CA LEU A 159 -19.77 4.60 6.84
C LEU A 159 -19.48 5.21 5.47
N SER A 160 -20.16 4.76 4.42
CA SER A 160 -20.16 5.41 3.11
C SER A 160 -21.22 4.75 2.23
N SER A 161 -21.61 5.43 1.16
CA SER A 161 -22.41 4.83 0.11
C SER A 161 -22.05 5.39 -1.26
N ALA A 162 -22.37 4.64 -2.30
CA ALA A 162 -22.23 5.07 -3.67
C ALA A 162 -23.47 4.66 -4.46
N LYS A 163 -23.96 5.53 -5.35
CA LYS A 163 -25.08 5.21 -6.24
C LYS A 163 -24.75 5.61 -7.66
N ALA A 164 -25.03 4.72 -8.62
CA ALA A 164 -24.86 4.99 -10.02
C ALA A 164 -25.80 6.12 -10.45
N VAL A 165 -25.25 7.10 -11.14
CA VAL A 165 -26.00 8.19 -11.79
C VAL A 165 -26.07 8.01 -13.30
N SER A 166 -25.16 7.23 -13.87
CA SER A 166 -25.20 6.81 -15.28
C SER A 166 -24.45 5.50 -15.47
N ILE A 167 -24.95 4.65 -16.37
CA ILE A 167 -24.30 3.40 -16.78
C ILE A 167 -24.33 3.31 -18.30
N THR A 168 -23.20 2.99 -18.90
CA THR A 168 -23.06 2.70 -20.33
C THR A 168 -22.46 1.32 -20.52
N ARG A 169 -23.28 0.37 -20.98
CA ARG A 169 -22.82 -0.96 -21.37
C ARG A 169 -22.20 -0.89 -22.76
N ARG A 170 -20.90 -1.11 -22.83
CA ARG A 170 -20.17 -1.15 -24.10
C ARG A 170 -18.87 -1.90 -23.89
N LYS A 171 -18.36 -2.51 -24.95
CA LYS A 171 -17.00 -3.02 -24.96
C LYS A 171 -16.03 -1.87 -24.66
N VAL A 172 -15.11 -2.09 -23.73
CA VAL A 172 -14.11 -1.10 -23.33
C VAL A 172 -12.74 -1.61 -23.76
N ALA A 173 -11.98 -0.76 -24.45
CA ALA A 173 -10.60 -1.07 -24.79
C ALA A 173 -9.80 -1.34 -23.52
N ARG A 174 -8.96 -2.39 -23.52
CA ARG A 174 -8.24 -2.83 -22.32
C ARG A 174 -7.39 -1.71 -21.73
N GLU A 175 -6.75 -0.93 -22.57
CA GLU A 175 -5.88 0.19 -22.24
C GLU A 175 -6.61 1.32 -21.50
N ALA A 176 -7.93 1.40 -21.61
CA ALA A 176 -8.73 2.37 -20.87
C ALA A 176 -8.93 1.98 -19.40
N ALA A 177 -8.83 0.69 -19.07
CA ALA A 177 -8.98 0.17 -17.70
C ALA A 177 -7.65 -0.26 -17.06
N GLU A 178 -6.65 -0.63 -17.86
CA GLU A 178 -5.33 -1.06 -17.43
C GLU A 178 -4.45 0.12 -16.93
N ILE A 179 -3.44 -0.19 -16.12
CA ILE A 179 -2.38 0.77 -15.77
C ILE A 179 -1.54 1.11 -17.01
N PRO A 180 -1.37 2.39 -17.36
CA PRO A 180 -0.52 2.77 -18.48
C PRO A 180 0.92 2.24 -18.31
N ALA A 181 1.43 1.55 -19.34
CA ALA A 181 2.70 0.83 -19.28
C ALA A 181 3.90 1.74 -19.00
N GLU A 182 3.83 3.01 -19.38
CA GLU A 182 4.84 4.02 -19.07
C GLU A 182 4.95 4.28 -17.56
N LEU A 183 3.86 4.17 -16.79
CA LEU A 183 3.91 4.35 -15.33
C LEU A 183 4.59 3.19 -14.62
N LEU A 184 4.73 2.04 -15.28
CA LEU A 184 5.49 0.89 -14.82
C LEU A 184 6.97 0.93 -15.22
N ARG A 185 7.45 2.03 -15.83
CA ARG A 185 8.88 2.26 -16.07
C ARG A 185 9.43 3.14 -14.97
N LEU A 186 10.47 2.67 -14.28
CA LEU A 186 11.10 3.41 -13.19
C LEU A 186 11.60 4.80 -13.63
N THR A 187 12.06 4.91 -14.89
CA THR A 187 12.53 6.16 -15.50
C THR A 187 11.43 7.21 -15.71
N SER A 188 10.15 6.83 -15.75
CA SER A 188 9.04 7.79 -15.84
C SER A 188 8.86 8.62 -14.57
N TRP A 189 9.46 8.17 -13.47
CA TRP A 189 9.32 8.81 -12.15
C TRP A 189 10.47 9.78 -11.86
N GLY A 190 11.67 9.48 -12.36
CA GLY A 190 12.84 10.36 -12.27
C GLY A 190 14.16 9.59 -12.36
N GLU A 191 15.26 10.27 -12.07
CA GLU A 191 16.61 9.70 -12.07
C GLU A 191 16.97 9.11 -10.70
N TRP A 192 17.22 7.80 -10.67
CA TRP A 192 17.53 7.06 -9.44
C TRP A 192 19.03 6.88 -9.18
N GLN A 193 19.89 7.47 -10.01
CA GLN A 193 21.32 7.35 -9.85
C GLN A 193 21.85 8.53 -9.01
N PRO A 194 22.38 8.28 -7.81
CA PRO A 194 23.01 9.34 -7.05
C PRO A 194 24.31 9.81 -7.69
N GLY A 195 24.50 11.13 -7.69
CA GLY A 195 25.84 11.69 -7.77
C GLY A 195 26.62 11.38 -6.49
N ALA A 196 27.84 10.86 -6.62
CA ALA A 196 28.72 10.55 -5.49
C ALA A 196 29.39 11.80 -4.85
N ALA A 197 29.12 13.01 -5.38
CA ALA A 197 29.84 14.21 -5.01
C ALA A 197 29.34 14.78 -3.67
N GLY A 198 30.21 14.77 -2.65
CA GLY A 198 29.97 15.40 -1.35
C GLY A 198 28.94 14.66 -0.50
N GLY A 199 29.40 13.85 0.46
CA GLY A 199 28.55 13.20 1.46
C GLY A 199 29.09 11.83 1.89
N PRO A 200 28.35 11.07 2.71
CA PRO A 200 28.73 9.74 3.15
C PRO A 200 28.89 8.77 1.96
N ASN A 201 29.82 7.81 2.11
CA ASN A 201 29.95 6.63 1.25
C ASN A 201 30.20 5.44 2.17
N ASP A 202 29.13 4.80 2.63
CA ASP A 202 29.23 3.69 3.57
C ASP A 202 28.08 2.69 3.50
N ASP A 203 28.41 1.43 3.80
CA ASP A 203 27.50 0.30 3.92
C ASP A 203 27.65 -0.30 5.31
N VAL A 204 26.55 -0.45 6.05
CA VAL A 204 26.54 -1.11 7.35
C VAL A 204 25.48 -2.17 7.38
N LEU A 205 25.87 -3.33 7.91
CA LEU A 205 24.96 -4.42 8.21
C LEU A 205 24.87 -4.59 9.72
N LEU A 206 23.66 -4.47 10.25
CA LEU A 206 23.29 -4.79 11.62
C LEU A 206 22.56 -6.13 11.65
N ARG A 207 22.80 -6.93 12.68
CA ARG A 207 22.09 -8.20 12.92
C ARG A 207 21.49 -8.25 14.32
N GLY A 208 20.39 -8.96 14.44
CA GLY A 208 19.74 -9.24 15.72
C GLY A 208 20.63 -10.06 16.65
N ALA A 209 20.37 -9.92 17.95
CA ALA A 209 20.99 -10.74 18.98
C ALA A 209 20.52 -12.20 18.89
N ALA A 210 21.02 -13.06 19.79
CA ALA A 210 20.75 -14.50 19.76
C ALA A 210 19.25 -14.88 19.83
N ASP A 211 18.42 -13.99 20.36
CA ASP A 211 16.96 -14.14 20.47
C ASP A 211 16.20 -13.74 19.19
N THR A 212 16.84 -13.00 18.28
CA THR A 212 16.27 -12.51 17.01
C THR A 212 17.25 -12.69 15.82
N PRO A 213 17.88 -13.87 15.64
CA PRO A 213 19.00 -14.03 14.72
C PRO A 213 18.63 -13.92 13.23
N SER A 214 17.34 -14.05 12.90
CA SER A 214 16.83 -13.86 11.54
C SER A 214 16.65 -12.40 11.16
N GLU A 215 16.75 -11.48 12.12
CA GLU A 215 16.58 -10.06 11.86
C GLU A 215 17.88 -9.41 11.40
N SER A 216 17.80 -8.61 10.34
CA SER A 216 18.91 -7.76 9.94
C SER A 216 18.45 -6.44 9.36
N PHE A 217 19.31 -5.45 9.49
CA PHE A 217 19.11 -4.12 8.96
C PHE A 217 20.37 -3.65 8.26
N ARG A 218 20.26 -3.37 6.96
CA ARG A 218 21.35 -2.84 6.15
C ARG A 218 21.07 -1.39 5.79
N VAL A 219 22.09 -0.55 5.87
CA VAL A 219 22.02 0.85 5.46
C VAL A 219 23.17 1.13 4.51
N ARG A 220 22.85 1.63 3.31
CA ARG A 220 23.82 2.13 2.33
C ARG A 220 23.59 3.61 2.12
N ARG A 221 24.66 4.42 2.14
CA ARG A 221 24.62 5.87 1.92
C ARG A 221 25.65 6.25 0.87
N LEU A 222 25.23 7.03 -0.13
CA LEU A 222 26.11 7.60 -1.15
C LEU A 222 25.66 9.02 -1.48
N GLY A 223 26.37 10.02 -0.96
CA GLY A 223 25.98 11.42 -1.09
C GLY A 223 24.63 11.68 -0.41
N LYS A 224 23.65 12.16 -1.20
CA LYS A 224 22.27 12.36 -0.75
C LYS A 224 21.38 11.12 -0.88
N ALA A 225 21.82 10.07 -1.57
CA ALA A 225 21.03 8.85 -1.67
C ALA A 225 21.27 7.91 -0.50
N ARG A 226 20.21 7.18 -0.18
CA ARG A 226 20.22 6.17 0.86
C ARG A 226 19.38 4.98 0.42
N MET A 227 19.87 3.78 0.73
CA MET A 227 19.05 2.58 0.69
C MET A 227 19.06 1.93 2.07
N THR A 228 17.89 1.51 2.55
CA THR A 228 17.78 0.67 3.73
C THR A 228 17.09 -0.63 3.39
N GLU A 229 17.56 -1.74 3.94
CA GLU A 229 16.94 -3.05 3.82
C GLU A 229 16.75 -3.62 5.22
N TRP A 230 15.52 -3.91 5.60
CA TRP A 230 15.18 -4.60 6.84
C TRP A 230 14.56 -5.95 6.51
N THR A 231 14.96 -7.00 7.22
CA THR A 231 14.35 -8.32 7.12
C THR A 231 14.12 -8.88 8.51
N ASP A 232 12.98 -9.53 8.72
CA ASP A 232 12.65 -10.27 9.94
C ASP A 232 12.62 -11.80 9.75
N GLY A 233 13.05 -12.26 8.57
CA GLY A 233 12.96 -13.66 8.14
C GLY A 233 11.60 -14.05 7.54
N ARG A 234 10.56 -13.21 7.67
CA ARG A 234 9.23 -13.43 7.05
C ARG A 234 8.97 -12.46 5.91
N GLN A 235 9.51 -11.26 6.00
CA GLN A 235 9.36 -10.19 5.03
C GLN A 235 10.66 -9.39 4.93
N THR A 236 10.82 -8.73 3.79
CA THR A 236 11.91 -7.80 3.53
C THR A 236 11.31 -6.45 3.11
N THR A 237 11.69 -5.39 3.82
CA THR A 237 11.36 -4.02 3.45
C THR A 237 12.62 -3.32 2.93
N ARG A 238 12.59 -2.85 1.68
CA ARG A 238 13.62 -2.01 1.08
C ARG A 238 13.09 -0.60 0.88
N VAL A 239 13.87 0.40 1.28
CA VAL A 239 13.55 1.80 1.03
C VAL A 239 14.71 2.43 0.28
N PHE A 240 14.44 2.99 -0.87
CA PHE A 240 15.36 3.74 -1.71
C PHE A 240 14.98 5.21 -1.64
N ILE A 241 15.95 6.06 -1.35
CA ILE A 241 15.78 7.50 -1.23
C ILE A 241 16.80 8.16 -2.16
N ALA A 242 16.31 9.00 -3.05
CA ALA A 242 17.09 9.84 -3.95
C ALA A 242 16.53 11.28 -3.86
N PRO A 243 17.26 12.30 -4.34
CA PRO A 243 16.76 13.67 -4.35
C PRO A 243 15.37 13.75 -5.02
N GLY A 244 14.37 14.22 -4.27
CA GLY A 244 12.99 14.36 -4.76
C GLY A 244 12.19 13.07 -4.90
N MET A 245 12.73 11.91 -4.51
CA MET A 245 12.07 10.60 -4.73
C MET A 245 12.26 9.61 -3.57
N ARG A 246 11.23 8.81 -3.35
CA ARG A 246 11.25 7.69 -2.41
C ARG A 246 10.54 6.49 -3.00
N LEU A 247 11.19 5.33 -2.96
CA LEU A 247 10.57 4.05 -3.26
C LEU A 247 10.67 3.16 -2.01
N SER A 248 9.55 2.64 -1.55
CA SER A 248 9.46 1.63 -0.50
C SER A 248 8.90 0.36 -1.10
N LEU A 249 9.52 -0.78 -0.82
CA LEU A 249 9.12 -2.09 -1.31
C LEU A 249 9.06 -3.03 -0.11
N ASN A 250 7.93 -3.68 0.09
CA ASN A 250 7.74 -4.71 1.09
C ASN A 250 7.37 -6.03 0.39
N GLU A 251 8.19 -7.04 0.60
CA GLU A 251 8.09 -8.37 0.00
C GLU A 251 8.05 -9.43 1.10
N ARG A 252 7.37 -10.54 0.84
CA ARG A 252 7.46 -11.75 1.66
C ARG A 252 8.78 -12.47 1.42
N ALA A 253 9.12 -13.40 2.31
CA ALA A 253 10.29 -14.27 2.17
C ALA A 253 10.30 -15.11 0.88
N ASP A 254 9.12 -15.41 0.31
CA ASP A 254 8.97 -16.10 -0.98
C ASP A 254 9.11 -15.17 -2.21
N GLY A 255 9.37 -13.88 -2.00
CA GLY A 255 9.45 -12.86 -3.04
C GLY A 255 8.09 -12.25 -3.43
N GLY A 256 6.98 -12.71 -2.84
CA GLY A 256 5.65 -12.17 -3.13
C GLY A 256 5.51 -10.71 -2.68
N LEU A 257 5.04 -9.84 -3.58
CA LEU A 257 4.78 -8.43 -3.25
C LEU A 257 3.69 -8.30 -2.18
N ILE A 258 4.03 -7.57 -1.11
CA ILE A 258 3.03 -7.08 -0.15
C ILE A 258 2.58 -5.69 -0.58
N ARG A 259 3.54 -4.77 -0.75
CA ARG A 259 3.28 -3.37 -1.11
C ARG A 259 4.52 -2.71 -1.70
N LEU A 260 4.34 -1.88 -2.72
CA LEU A 260 5.33 -0.94 -3.21
C LEU A 260 4.71 0.46 -3.17
N ASP A 261 5.45 1.43 -2.66
CA ASP A 261 5.08 2.84 -2.71
C ASP A 261 6.20 3.62 -3.35
N LEU A 262 5.88 4.39 -4.37
CA LEU A 262 6.79 5.25 -5.10
C LEU A 262 6.21 6.66 -5.05
N ASN A 263 6.93 7.60 -4.47
CA ASN A 263 6.48 8.99 -4.35
C ASN A 263 7.56 9.95 -4.82
N ARG A 264 7.14 10.96 -5.57
CA ARG A 264 7.87 12.21 -5.75
C ARG A 264 7.61 13.05 -4.53
N ASP A 265 8.63 13.25 -3.74
CA ASP A 265 8.55 14.08 -2.56
C ASP A 265 9.50 15.27 -2.74
N PRO A 266 8.98 16.43 -3.18
CA PRO A 266 9.80 17.61 -3.42
C PRO A 266 10.44 18.17 -2.14
N GLN A 267 10.03 17.70 -0.96
CA GLN A 267 10.56 18.14 0.33
C GLN A 267 11.48 17.09 1.00
N ASN A 268 11.70 15.94 0.37
CA ASN A 268 12.45 14.80 0.96
C ASN A 268 13.97 14.95 0.93
N ASP A 269 14.48 16.13 1.30
CA ASP A 269 15.88 16.24 1.72
C ASP A 269 16.06 15.71 3.17
N ASN A 270 14.97 15.39 3.88
CA ASN A 270 15.02 14.84 5.24
C ASN A 270 14.13 13.59 5.42
N PRO A 271 14.71 12.37 5.42
CA PRO A 271 13.95 11.12 5.47
C PRO A 271 13.29 10.80 6.82
N ASN A 272 13.54 11.59 7.87
CA ASN A 272 13.03 11.35 9.23
C ASN A 272 11.67 12.02 9.52
N LEU A 273 11.00 12.61 8.52
CA LEU A 273 9.77 13.40 8.71
C LEU A 273 8.61 12.69 9.44
N LEU A 274 8.62 11.35 9.52
CA LEU A 274 7.56 10.59 10.19
C LEU A 274 7.77 10.40 11.70
N LEU A 275 8.99 10.61 12.21
CA LEU A 275 9.34 10.33 13.61
C LEU A 275 10.06 11.53 14.23
N GLY A 276 9.34 12.64 14.43
CA GLY A 276 9.81 13.80 15.19
C GLY A 276 11.20 14.36 14.81
N LYS A 277 11.74 15.22 15.68
CA LYS A 277 13.15 15.64 15.60
C LYS A 277 13.96 14.68 16.46
N GLU A 278 14.99 14.05 15.92
CA GLU A 278 15.88 13.18 16.71
C GLU A 278 16.47 13.92 17.91
N ILE A 279 16.50 13.27 19.08
CA ILE A 279 17.00 13.86 20.32
C ILE A 279 18.15 13.02 20.85
N LYS A 280 19.31 13.65 21.08
CA LYS A 280 20.41 12.99 21.77
C LYS A 280 19.97 12.63 23.19
N VAL A 281 20.11 11.36 23.58
CA VAL A 281 19.72 10.90 24.92
C VAL A 281 20.66 11.51 25.98
N PRO A 282 20.18 12.35 26.91
CA PRO A 282 21.03 12.98 27.91
C PRO A 282 21.71 11.96 28.82
N GLY A 283 23.01 12.13 29.08
CA GLY A 283 23.78 11.27 29.98
C GLY A 283 24.07 9.86 29.46
N ALA A 284 23.58 9.47 28.28
CA ALA A 284 23.88 8.16 27.71
C ALA A 284 25.40 8.04 27.42
N PRO A 285 26.06 6.97 27.90
CA PRO A 285 27.49 6.78 27.65
C PRO A 285 27.77 6.61 26.16
N SER A 286 28.91 7.11 25.70
CA SER A 286 29.40 6.75 24.37
C SER A 286 29.72 5.26 24.33
N LYS A 287 29.36 4.60 23.23
CA LYS A 287 29.73 3.20 22.96
C LYS A 287 30.79 3.15 21.86
N THR A 288 31.57 2.07 21.83
CA THR A 288 32.47 1.75 20.73
C THR A 288 32.04 0.41 20.15
N ILE A 289 31.69 0.37 18.86
CA ILE A 289 31.25 -0.83 18.15
C ILE A 289 32.08 -0.92 16.87
N LEU A 290 32.74 -2.06 16.65
CA LEU A 290 33.66 -2.27 15.53
C LEU A 290 34.74 -1.16 15.39
N GLY A 291 35.22 -0.64 16.53
CA GLY A 291 36.22 0.43 16.56
C GLY A 291 35.67 1.85 16.34
N GLU A 292 34.38 2.00 16.02
CA GLU A 292 33.73 3.28 15.77
C GLU A 292 32.99 3.75 17.02
N ARG A 293 33.16 5.04 17.37
CA ARG A 293 32.50 5.64 18.54
C ARG A 293 31.12 6.17 18.14
N CYS A 294 30.10 5.85 18.93
CA CYS A 294 28.74 6.33 18.72
C CYS A 294 28.11 6.92 19.98
N THR A 295 27.11 7.78 19.77
CA THR A 295 26.24 8.35 20.81
C THR A 295 24.79 7.95 20.55
N MET A 296 24.03 7.77 21.62
CA MET A 296 22.64 7.33 21.53
C MET A 296 21.70 8.50 21.21
N PHE A 297 20.78 8.26 20.28
CA PHE A 297 19.70 9.17 19.90
C PHE A 297 18.35 8.47 20.05
N ASP A 298 17.37 9.18 20.57
CA ASP A 298 15.96 8.82 20.49
C ASP A 298 15.40 9.32 19.16
N MET A 299 14.98 8.36 18.34
CA MET A 299 14.44 8.57 17.01
C MET A 299 12.92 8.67 17.03
N ALA A 300 12.24 8.39 18.14
CA ALA A 300 10.79 8.45 18.25
C ALA A 300 10.33 9.17 19.54
N PRO A 301 10.83 10.40 19.81
CA PRO A 301 10.51 11.09 21.05
C PRO A 301 9.02 11.44 21.11
N GLY A 302 8.39 11.09 22.23
CA GLY A 302 6.97 11.38 22.46
C GLY A 302 5.99 10.50 21.67
N VAL A 303 6.46 9.44 21.01
CA VAL A 303 5.59 8.47 20.34
C VAL A 303 5.07 7.46 21.37
N MET A 304 3.75 7.32 21.48
CA MET A 304 3.14 6.33 22.36
C MET A 304 3.24 4.92 21.76
N ASP A 305 3.44 3.91 22.61
CA ASP A 305 3.51 2.47 22.26
C ASP A 305 4.63 2.05 21.29
N TYR A 306 5.53 2.98 20.93
CA TYR A 306 6.67 2.75 20.07
C TYR A 306 7.87 3.56 20.57
N GLY A 307 9.05 2.94 20.61
CA GLY A 307 10.32 3.61 20.92
C GLY A 307 11.39 3.13 19.96
N GLU A 308 12.27 4.04 19.56
CA GLU A 308 13.40 3.72 18.71
C GLU A 308 14.64 4.47 19.17
N LEU A 309 15.69 3.74 19.54
CA LEU A 309 16.98 4.29 19.90
C LEU A 309 18.03 3.88 18.86
N GLU A 310 18.89 4.80 18.47
CA GLU A 310 20.00 4.51 17.57
C GLU A 310 21.33 5.03 18.13
N CYS A 311 22.35 4.16 18.18
CA CYS A 311 23.71 4.59 18.45
C CYS A 311 24.37 5.01 17.13
N ARG A 312 24.58 6.31 16.95
CA ARG A 312 25.13 6.87 15.71
C ARG A 312 26.52 7.48 15.91
N THR A 313 27.39 7.29 14.93
CA THR A 313 28.68 8.00 14.85
C THR A 313 28.46 9.49 14.53
N ALA A 314 29.53 10.29 14.62
CA ALA A 314 29.48 11.71 14.30
C ALA A 314 29.03 12.02 12.86
N ASN A 315 29.25 11.09 11.90
CA ASN A 315 28.78 11.23 10.52
C ASN A 315 27.43 10.53 10.26
N GLY A 316 26.70 10.18 11.32
CA GLY A 316 25.36 9.60 11.25
C GLY A 316 25.31 8.11 10.90
N LEU A 317 26.44 7.40 10.87
CA LEU A 317 26.45 5.95 10.67
C LEU A 317 25.79 5.24 11.88
N ILE A 318 24.82 4.37 11.64
CA ILE A 318 24.09 3.64 12.69
C ILE A 318 24.87 2.37 13.05
N LEU A 319 25.26 2.24 14.32
CA LEU A 319 26.01 1.08 14.83
C LEU A 319 25.19 0.16 15.71
N GLU A 320 24.09 0.66 16.27
CA GLU A 320 23.15 -0.10 17.09
C GLU A 320 21.77 0.52 16.90
N ARG A 321 20.73 -0.32 16.82
CA ARG A 321 19.33 0.10 16.75
C ARG A 321 18.51 -0.74 17.71
N VAL A 322 17.81 -0.08 18.63
CA VAL A 322 16.89 -0.71 19.59
C VAL A 322 15.49 -0.25 19.26
N THR A 323 14.61 -1.17 18.90
CA THR A 323 13.19 -0.89 18.64
C THR A 323 12.35 -1.55 19.70
N THR A 324 11.50 -0.77 20.35
CA THR A 324 10.57 -1.22 21.39
C THR A 324 9.15 -0.97 20.90
N SER A 325 8.33 -2.01 20.86
CA SER A 325 6.92 -1.94 20.49
C SER A 325 6.15 -2.99 21.26
N ARG A 326 5.00 -2.62 21.84
CA ARG A 326 4.04 -3.47 22.59
C ARG A 326 4.52 -4.91 22.87
N GLY A 327 5.32 -5.08 23.94
CA GLY A 327 5.76 -6.38 24.44
C GLY A 327 6.96 -7.01 23.75
N ARG A 328 7.56 -6.35 22.76
CA ARG A 328 8.78 -6.79 22.06
C ARG A 328 9.82 -5.68 22.06
N THR A 329 11.05 -6.03 22.42
CA THR A 329 12.23 -5.21 22.20
C THR A 329 13.14 -5.96 21.26
N THR A 330 13.64 -5.29 20.23
CA THR A 330 14.58 -5.85 19.26
C THR A 330 15.82 -5.00 19.25
N THR A 331 16.99 -5.63 19.40
CA THR A 331 18.28 -4.95 19.35
C THR A 331 19.07 -5.49 18.18
N LEU A 332 19.45 -4.60 17.25
CA LEU A 332 20.33 -4.89 16.13
C LEU A 332 21.67 -4.19 16.38
N VAL A 333 22.78 -4.91 16.19
CA VAL A 333 24.15 -4.38 16.37
C VAL A 333 24.93 -4.54 15.06
N ALA A 334 25.74 -3.54 14.72
CA ALA A 334 26.59 -3.59 13.53
C ALA A 334 27.59 -4.75 13.62
N VAL A 335 27.60 -5.56 12.56
CA VAL A 335 28.53 -6.68 12.38
C VAL A 335 29.47 -6.49 11.19
N ARG A 336 29.17 -5.52 10.31
CA ARG A 336 30.04 -5.13 9.19
C ARG A 336 29.87 -3.64 8.88
N ILE A 337 30.98 -2.97 8.57
CA ILE A 337 31.05 -1.60 8.09
C ILE A 337 32.03 -1.57 6.91
N ASP A 338 31.56 -1.07 5.76
CA ASP A 338 32.39 -0.84 4.58
C ASP A 338 32.34 0.66 4.24
N ARG A 339 33.50 1.30 4.03
CA ARG A 339 33.63 2.75 3.75
C ARG A 339 34.21 2.96 2.35
N GLY A 340 33.65 3.91 1.59
CA GLY A 340 34.21 4.35 0.31
C GLY A 340 34.05 3.36 -0.85
N THR A 341 33.32 2.26 -0.67
CA THR A 341 33.21 1.17 -1.65
C THR A 341 31.97 1.25 -2.53
N LEU A 342 30.96 2.04 -2.14
CA LEU A 342 29.69 2.10 -2.85
C LEU A 342 29.80 2.92 -4.14
N ARG A 343 29.13 2.41 -5.16
CA ARG A 343 28.94 3.00 -6.49
C ARG A 343 27.47 3.37 -6.68
N PRO A 344 27.14 4.28 -7.61
CA PRO A 344 25.75 4.68 -7.86
C PRO A 344 24.78 3.52 -8.11
N GLY A 345 25.24 2.46 -8.81
CA GLY A 345 24.45 1.26 -9.06
C GLY A 345 24.09 0.45 -7.82
N ASP A 346 24.81 0.58 -6.70
CA ASP A 346 24.57 -0.18 -5.46
C ASP A 346 23.37 0.34 -4.66
N LEU A 347 22.89 1.56 -4.98
CA LEU A 347 21.73 2.20 -4.35
C LEU A 347 20.56 2.37 -5.32
N ALA A 348 20.72 2.11 -6.61
CA ALA A 348 19.63 2.20 -7.56
C ALA A 348 18.62 1.06 -7.32
N PRO A 349 17.30 1.33 -7.35
CA PRO A 349 16.32 0.26 -7.42
C PRO A 349 16.53 -0.57 -8.69
N PRO A 350 16.26 -1.89 -8.67
CA PRO A 350 16.25 -2.71 -9.87
C PRO A 350 15.36 -2.10 -10.96
N ALA A 351 15.82 -2.10 -12.22
CA ALA A 351 15.11 -1.44 -13.32
C ALA A 351 13.72 -2.04 -13.59
N ASP A 352 13.54 -3.32 -13.27
CA ASP A 352 12.32 -4.12 -13.43
C ASP A 352 11.44 -4.14 -12.16
N ILE A 353 11.78 -3.36 -11.12
CA ILE A 353 11.11 -3.41 -9.81
C ILE A 353 9.59 -3.19 -9.90
N LEU A 354 9.11 -2.41 -10.87
CA LEU A 354 7.68 -2.12 -11.08
C LEU A 354 6.97 -3.16 -11.95
N THR A 355 7.71 -3.99 -12.70
CA THR A 355 7.14 -4.96 -13.65
C THR A 355 7.25 -6.40 -13.16
N ARG A 356 8.20 -6.72 -12.28
CA ARG A 356 8.41 -8.05 -11.70
C ARG A 356 7.33 -8.49 -10.70
N LEU A 357 6.32 -7.64 -10.51
CA LEU A 357 5.31 -7.73 -9.45
C LEU A 357 4.05 -8.51 -9.86
N LYS A 358 4.12 -9.26 -10.97
CA LYS A 358 3.00 -9.99 -11.58
C LYS A 358 2.88 -11.40 -11.04
#